data_AF-A0A954SM62-F1
#
_entry.id   AF-A0A954SM62-F1
#
_cell.length_a   1.000
_cell.length_b   1.000
_cell.length_c   1.000
_cell.angle_alpha   90.00
_cell.angle_beta   90.00
_cell.angle_gamma   90.00
#
_symmetry.space_group_name_H-M   'P 1'
#
loop_
_entity.id
_entity.type
_entity.pdbx_description
1 polymer ?
#
loop_
_entity_poly.entity_id
_entity_poly.type
_entity_poly.pdbx_seq_one_letter_code
_entity_poly.pdbx_strand_id
1 'polypeptide(L)'
;MKRTLPLLITALSGFILIAAFFVPFAQSWGEQAAIWFDILASIAFVLGGGNLITQHLKKISDGQKGWGYSAIIASSFLVTLFIGMIKWGAQPAGNTEFFGEVFVTCPVDLLPETTIPGDVPPRGDGTDLPLSVRRQLIRGNGQLAFRGWMTRSQLHDLIEYQDDLAWRALVEELHAQAQPPDVFKGRLQYRSDQGALSINGPLTEAEENQLLELLGDDLQKQVKELAKRSRETVSVEVTRVPPRFSIPEELHDVVTLQGSTLSIRGPMSIPLRDEIATEWVNPRRLRSLSHAERQALRQQIELAGQPLTADQAKVFEDEMRLLETSAEILILAINSAGTGEAESKTWRELYAEFQAGQRFLEEKKPAPESLVLNSQQEELVRQFAADGSMTAEQLSTQLAAAGPFNGAMRNAIEKSIQTTPTEADVWRELCLKLLEVGPLTVAQRELLVRPYREEYQWRQAVGRLCLLAHQTKYHWSGAYNEHGTPFWWLYEYVFQPLLTTTFAVLAFYVASAAFRAFRAKNLEATLLLGTAFLILLRSTFLGGWYSSLVPEALSMDNLTAFIMGTMNTAGNRAIMLGIALGIASTSLKVLLGIDRSYLGSSDE
;
A
#
# COMPACT_ATOMS: atom_id res chain seq x y z
N MET A 1 40.87 -13.77 24.16
CA MET A 1 39.61 -13.21 24.71
C MET A 1 39.02 -12.07 23.88
N LYS A 2 39.81 -11.11 23.35
CA LYS A 2 39.27 -9.97 22.58
C LYS A 2 38.48 -10.36 21.32
N ARG A 3 38.87 -11.41 20.57
CA ARG A 3 38.17 -11.85 19.34
C ARG A 3 37.05 -12.89 19.56
N THR A 4 37.07 -13.59 20.68
CA THR A 4 36.15 -14.71 20.97
C THR A 4 34.79 -14.23 21.48
N LEU A 5 34.76 -13.15 22.25
CA LEU A 5 33.51 -12.61 22.79
C LEU A 5 32.55 -12.10 21.70
N PRO A 6 33.00 -11.32 20.68
CA PRO A 6 32.14 -10.89 19.58
C PRO A 6 31.60 -12.05 18.76
N LEU A 7 32.46 -13.01 18.43
CA LEU A 7 32.08 -14.20 17.68
C LEU A 7 31.04 -15.04 18.42
N LEU A 8 31.17 -15.16 19.74
CA LEU A 8 30.24 -15.88 20.60
C LEU A 8 28.89 -15.17 20.69
N ILE A 9 28.88 -13.84 20.87
CA ILE A 9 27.66 -13.03 20.85
C ILE A 9 26.94 -13.18 19.50
N THR A 10 27.66 -13.00 18.40
CA THR A 10 27.07 -13.12 17.06
C THR A 10 26.54 -14.53 16.81
N ALA A 11 27.28 -15.58 17.19
CA ALA A 11 26.82 -16.96 17.08
C ALA A 11 25.55 -17.22 17.90
N LEU A 12 25.49 -16.76 19.14
CA LEU A 12 24.29 -16.86 19.99
C LEU A 12 23.10 -16.11 19.40
N SER A 13 23.30 -14.88 18.92
CA SER A 13 22.24 -14.12 18.24
C SER A 13 21.73 -14.84 16.98
N GLY A 14 22.63 -15.44 16.20
CA GLY A 14 22.26 -16.26 15.04
C GLY A 14 21.41 -17.47 15.43
N PHE A 15 21.78 -18.18 16.50
CA PHE A 15 20.97 -19.29 17.03
C PHE A 15 19.61 -18.84 17.55
N ILE A 16 19.53 -17.68 18.21
CA ILE A 16 18.25 -17.12 18.69
C ILE A 16 17.33 -16.78 17.52
N LEU A 17 17.84 -16.16 16.45
CA LEU A 17 17.07 -15.85 15.25
C LEU A 17 16.57 -17.12 14.55
N ILE A 18 17.40 -18.16 14.46
CA ILE A 18 17.00 -19.47 13.92
C ILE A 18 15.90 -20.08 14.79
N ALA A 19 16.04 -20.07 16.12
CA ALA A 19 15.04 -20.62 17.03
C ALA A 19 13.72 -19.85 16.97
N ALA A 20 13.76 -18.51 16.92
CA ALA A 20 12.60 -17.63 16.81
C ALA A 20 11.77 -17.90 15.54
N PHE A 21 12.41 -18.35 14.46
CA PHE A 21 11.74 -18.65 13.20
C PHE A 21 10.91 -19.94 13.25
N PHE A 22 11.32 -20.94 14.04
CA PHE A 22 10.66 -22.25 14.11
C PHE A 22 9.79 -22.43 15.35
N VAL A 23 9.91 -21.55 16.35
CA VAL A 23 9.28 -21.72 17.67
C VAL A 23 8.37 -20.52 17.97
N PRO A 24 7.03 -20.69 17.97
CA PRO A 24 6.08 -19.58 18.10
C PRO A 24 6.27 -18.69 19.34
N PHE A 25 6.65 -19.26 20.50
CA PHE A 25 6.86 -18.46 21.71
C PHE A 25 8.13 -17.59 21.66
N ALA A 26 9.09 -17.93 20.78
CA ALA A 26 10.36 -17.21 20.64
C ALA A 26 10.32 -16.13 19.55
N GLN A 27 9.17 -15.96 18.87
CA GLN A 27 9.00 -14.97 17.80
C GLN A 27 9.31 -13.54 18.28
N SER A 28 8.86 -13.18 19.49
CA SER A 28 9.14 -11.87 20.09
C SER A 28 10.62 -11.60 20.36
N TRP A 29 11.42 -12.66 20.58
CA TRP A 29 12.87 -12.53 20.73
C TRP A 29 13.53 -12.23 19.38
N GLY A 30 13.00 -12.79 18.30
CA GLY A 30 13.41 -12.49 16.94
C GLY A 30 13.13 -11.02 16.57
N GLU A 31 11.95 -10.50 16.93
CA GLU A 31 11.60 -9.09 16.74
C GLU A 31 12.54 -8.15 17.50
N GLN A 32 12.82 -8.45 18.78
CA GLN A 32 13.78 -7.67 19.57
C GLN A 32 15.20 -7.74 18.99
N ALA A 33 15.65 -8.94 18.57
CA ALA A 33 16.97 -9.11 17.96
C ALA A 33 17.09 -8.37 16.62
N ALA A 34 16.02 -8.30 15.83
CA ALA A 34 15.97 -7.52 14.59
C ALA A 34 16.09 -6.01 14.87
N ILE A 35 15.38 -5.49 15.88
CA ILE A 35 15.51 -4.07 16.29
C ILE A 35 16.96 -3.75 16.69
N TRP A 36 17.59 -4.61 17.51
CA TRP A 36 18.99 -4.43 17.88
C TRP A 36 19.94 -4.53 16.69
N PHE A 37 19.66 -5.43 15.75
CA PHE A 37 20.41 -5.53 14.50
C PHE A 37 20.29 -4.25 13.67
N ASP A 38 19.10 -3.68 13.52
CA ASP A 38 18.87 -2.44 12.77
C ASP A 38 19.60 -1.25 13.40
N ILE A 39 19.63 -1.16 14.73
CA ILE A 39 20.42 -0.15 15.46
C ILE A 39 21.92 -0.33 15.15
N LEU A 40 22.44 -1.55 15.26
CA LEU A 40 23.85 -1.85 14.99
C LEU A 40 24.23 -1.63 13.52
N ALA A 41 23.35 -2.03 12.59
CA ALA A 41 23.53 -1.85 11.15
C ALA A 41 23.54 -0.36 10.79
N SER A 42 22.66 0.45 11.39
CA SER A 42 22.63 1.90 11.20
C SER A 42 23.96 2.56 11.59
N ILE A 43 24.52 2.18 12.75
CA ILE A 43 25.84 2.68 13.19
C ILE A 43 26.95 2.18 12.24
N ALA A 44 26.90 0.92 11.82
CA ALA A 44 27.85 0.34 10.88
C ALA A 44 27.82 1.03 9.50
N PHE A 45 26.65 1.42 9.01
CA PHE A 45 26.52 2.18 7.76
C PHE A 45 27.16 3.58 7.86
N VAL A 46 26.97 4.28 8.99
CA VAL A 46 27.60 5.59 9.22
C VAL A 46 29.12 5.45 9.27
N LEU A 47 29.63 4.47 10.04
CA LEU A 47 31.07 4.18 10.12
C LEU A 47 31.64 3.74 8.77
N GLY A 48 30.92 2.91 8.02
CA GLY A 48 31.31 2.44 6.70
C GLY A 48 31.38 3.58 5.68
N GLY A 49 30.38 4.46 5.65
CA GLY A 49 30.35 5.66 4.82
C GLY A 49 31.47 6.64 5.18
N GLY A 50 31.67 6.88 6.48
CA GLY A 50 32.75 7.73 6.98
C GLY A 50 34.14 7.19 6.62
N ASN A 51 34.33 5.87 6.71
CA ASN A 51 35.57 5.22 6.30
C ASN A 51 35.80 5.33 4.78
N LEU A 52 34.77 5.08 3.97
CA LEU A 52 34.85 5.23 2.51
C LEU A 52 35.28 6.65 2.14
N ILE A 53 34.64 7.66 2.71
CA ILE A 53 35.01 9.07 2.50
C ILE A 53 36.47 9.30 2.94
N THR A 54 36.84 8.89 4.14
CA THR A 54 38.18 9.15 4.70
C THR A 54 39.28 8.50 3.85
N GLN A 55 39.12 7.24 3.45
CA GLN A 55 40.10 6.52 2.65
C GLN A 55 40.27 7.14 1.26
N HIS A 56 39.17 7.51 0.60
CA HIS A 56 39.24 8.13 -0.72
C HIS A 56 39.75 9.57 -0.66
N LEU A 57 39.35 10.37 0.34
CA LEU A 57 39.89 11.71 0.57
C LEU A 57 41.39 11.68 0.87
N LYS A 58 41.85 10.75 1.70
CA LYS A 58 43.28 10.55 1.95
C LYS A 58 44.03 10.20 0.67
N LYS A 59 43.50 9.27 -0.13
CA LYS A 59 44.10 8.87 -1.41
C LYS A 59 44.18 10.03 -2.42
N ILE A 60 43.19 10.93 -2.41
CA ILE A 60 43.17 12.15 -3.21
C ILE A 60 44.20 13.16 -2.70
N SER A 61 44.19 13.43 -1.38
CA SER A 61 45.11 14.35 -0.71
C SER A 61 46.57 13.92 -0.88
N ASP A 62 46.85 12.63 -0.75
CA ASP A 62 48.18 12.05 -0.85
C ASP A 62 48.63 11.86 -2.31
N GLY A 63 47.80 12.21 -3.30
CA GLY A 63 48.13 12.13 -4.73
C GLY A 63 48.49 10.73 -5.23
N GLN A 64 47.94 9.68 -4.60
CA GLN A 64 48.34 8.30 -4.90
C GLN A 64 47.87 7.85 -6.30
N LYS A 65 48.46 6.77 -6.82
CA LYS A 65 48.04 6.18 -8.11
C LYS A 65 46.54 5.86 -8.12
N GLY A 66 45.83 6.38 -9.11
CA GLY A 66 44.38 6.24 -9.23
C GLY A 66 43.56 7.22 -8.36
N TRP A 67 44.13 8.34 -7.93
CA TRP A 67 43.42 9.39 -7.19
C TRP A 67 42.17 9.89 -7.93
N GLY A 68 42.21 10.01 -9.26
CA GLY A 68 41.08 10.45 -10.08
C GLY A 68 39.85 9.54 -9.93
N TYR A 69 40.04 8.23 -9.92
CA TYR A 69 38.96 7.28 -9.65
C TYR A 69 38.40 7.40 -8.23
N SER A 70 39.26 7.72 -7.26
CA SER A 70 38.82 7.94 -5.87
C SER A 70 37.99 9.20 -5.74
N ALA A 71 38.32 10.27 -6.49
CA ALA A 71 37.52 11.48 -6.56
C ALA A 71 36.13 11.22 -7.15
N ILE A 72 36.05 10.42 -8.22
CA ILE A 72 34.77 10.02 -8.81
C ILE A 72 33.93 9.23 -7.80
N ILE A 73 34.50 8.24 -7.13
CA ILE A 73 33.78 7.41 -6.13
C ILE A 73 33.27 8.29 -4.97
N ALA A 74 34.13 9.13 -4.40
CA ALA A 74 33.75 10.02 -3.30
C ALA A 74 32.64 10.99 -3.72
N SER A 75 32.76 11.59 -4.91
CA SER A 75 31.74 12.48 -5.46
C SER A 75 30.41 11.76 -5.69
N SER A 76 30.42 10.58 -6.31
CA SER A 76 29.21 9.80 -6.56
C SER A 76 28.52 9.35 -5.27
N PHE A 77 29.30 9.00 -4.25
CA PHE A 77 28.78 8.68 -2.92
C PHE A 77 28.07 9.90 -2.30
N LEU A 78 28.70 11.08 -2.32
CA LEU A 78 28.13 12.30 -1.76
C LEU A 78 26.86 12.75 -2.50
N VAL A 79 26.85 12.67 -3.83
CA VAL A 79 25.67 12.99 -4.65
C VAL A 79 24.51 12.05 -4.32
N THR A 80 24.77 10.74 -4.28
CA THR A 80 23.74 9.73 -3.93
C THR A 80 23.21 9.94 -2.52
N LEU A 81 24.10 10.19 -1.54
CA LEU A 81 23.73 10.46 -0.16
C LEU A 81 22.85 11.72 -0.07
N PHE A 82 23.24 12.80 -0.74
CA PHE A 82 22.48 14.04 -0.76
C PHE A 82 21.08 13.86 -1.35
N ILE A 83 20.97 13.22 -2.52
CA ILE A 83 19.68 12.90 -3.19
C ILE A 83 18.78 12.09 -2.24
N GLY A 84 19.33 11.07 -1.57
CA GLY A 84 18.59 10.26 -0.60
C GLY A 84 18.14 11.05 0.62
N MET A 85 18.99 11.92 1.18
CA MET A 85 18.66 12.73 2.36
C MET A 85 17.53 13.73 2.10
N ILE A 86 17.52 14.37 0.92
CA ILE A 86 16.45 15.28 0.53
C ILE A 86 15.22 14.55 -0.01
N LYS A 87 15.26 13.20 -0.01
CA LYS A 87 14.20 12.32 -0.51
C LYS A 87 13.76 12.65 -1.94
N TRP A 88 14.71 13.06 -2.79
CA TRP A 88 14.39 13.42 -4.17
C TRP A 88 13.81 12.20 -4.90
N GLY A 89 12.58 12.32 -5.37
CA GLY A 89 11.90 11.24 -6.10
C GLY A 89 11.48 10.06 -5.22
N ALA A 90 11.58 10.17 -3.89
CA ALA A 90 10.95 9.18 -3.02
C ALA A 90 9.43 9.34 -3.11
N GLN A 91 8.70 8.22 -3.27
CA GLN A 91 7.25 8.25 -3.15
C GLN A 91 6.89 8.68 -1.72
N PRO A 92 6.17 9.81 -1.57
CA PRO A 92 5.55 10.13 -0.30
C PRO A 92 4.52 9.04 0.00
N ALA A 93 4.49 8.55 1.23
CA ALA A 93 3.49 7.57 1.62
C ALA A 93 2.09 8.17 1.39
N GLY A 94 1.12 7.39 0.90
CA GLY A 94 -0.19 7.94 0.48
C GLY A 94 -0.93 8.72 1.59
N ASN A 95 -0.65 8.41 2.85
CA ASN A 95 -1.15 9.11 4.05
C ASN A 95 -0.41 10.42 4.38
N THR A 96 0.67 10.76 3.66
CA THR A 96 1.49 11.97 3.87
C THR A 96 1.30 13.05 2.80
N GLU A 97 0.60 12.73 1.71
CA GLU A 97 0.28 13.68 0.64
C GLU A 97 -0.99 14.47 0.91
N PHE A 98 -1.92 13.95 1.72
CA PHE A 98 -3.17 14.63 2.07
C PHE A 98 -4.01 15.05 0.84
N PHE A 99 -4.19 14.14 -0.10
CA PHE A 99 -5.04 14.34 -1.27
C PHE A 99 -6.44 14.82 -0.88
N GLY A 100 -6.95 15.81 -1.61
CA GLY A 100 -8.23 16.43 -1.34
C GLY A 100 -8.18 17.58 -0.34
N GLU A 101 -7.00 17.94 0.17
CA GLU A 101 -6.81 19.07 1.09
C GLU A 101 -6.03 20.23 0.45
N VAL A 102 -6.36 21.44 0.87
CA VAL A 102 -5.54 22.64 0.64
C VAL A 102 -5.02 23.17 1.98
N PHE A 103 -3.83 23.75 1.97
CA PHE A 103 -3.10 24.17 3.18
C PHE A 103 -2.80 25.66 3.19
N VAL A 104 -2.89 26.26 4.37
CA VAL A 104 -2.37 27.60 4.66
C VAL A 104 -1.67 27.60 6.00
N THR A 105 -0.46 28.17 6.06
CA THR A 105 0.31 28.32 7.30
C THR A 105 -0.49 29.11 8.34
N CYS A 106 -0.64 28.53 9.53
CA CYS A 106 -1.43 29.07 10.61
C CYS A 106 -0.70 28.84 11.94
N PRO A 107 -0.39 29.89 12.73
CA PRO A 107 0.11 29.71 14.09
C PRO A 107 -0.92 29.00 14.97
N VAL A 108 -0.47 28.07 15.80
CA VAL A 108 -1.34 27.32 16.72
C VAL A 108 -1.97 28.22 17.79
N ASP A 109 -1.29 29.30 18.17
CA ASP A 109 -1.70 30.20 19.24
C ASP A 109 -2.96 31.01 18.92
N LEU A 110 -3.33 31.10 17.64
CA LEU A 110 -4.50 31.84 17.15
C LEU A 110 -5.74 30.95 16.98
N LEU A 111 -5.62 29.64 17.26
CA LEU A 111 -6.75 28.72 17.14
C LEU A 111 -7.65 28.77 18.38
N PRO A 112 -8.95 28.45 18.22
CA PRO A 112 -9.88 28.40 19.35
C PRO A 112 -9.43 27.37 20.39
N GLU A 113 -9.69 27.65 21.66
CA GLU A 113 -9.29 26.81 22.78
C GLU A 113 -10.51 26.11 23.40
N THR A 114 -10.45 24.79 23.52
CA THR A 114 -11.42 23.98 24.26
C THR A 114 -10.80 23.59 25.59
N THR A 115 -11.47 23.94 26.70
CA THR A 115 -10.97 23.68 28.06
C THR A 115 -11.90 22.75 28.82
N ILE A 116 -11.33 21.75 29.48
CA ILE A 116 -12.05 20.85 30.39
C ILE A 116 -11.33 20.74 31.74
N PRO A 117 -12.03 20.44 32.84
CA PRO A 117 -11.40 20.22 34.14
C PRO A 117 -10.58 18.93 34.15
N GLY A 118 -9.32 19.02 34.58
CA GLY A 118 -8.40 17.88 34.65
C GLY A 118 -6.94 18.32 34.42
N ASP A 119 -6.00 17.46 34.78
CA ASP A 119 -4.57 17.69 34.56
C ASP A 119 -3.93 16.55 33.78
N VAL A 120 -2.84 16.84 33.07
CA VAL A 120 -2.02 15.80 32.45
C VAL A 120 -1.32 15.00 33.56
N PRO A 121 -1.55 13.69 33.64
CA PRO A 121 -0.93 12.88 34.67
C PRO A 121 0.60 12.83 34.48
N PRO A 122 1.38 12.84 35.58
CA PRO A 122 2.83 12.82 35.51
C PRO A 122 3.32 11.44 35.07
N ARG A 123 4.27 11.42 34.13
CA ARG A 123 4.93 10.17 33.73
C ARG A 123 6.19 9.94 34.57
N GLY A 124 6.25 8.79 35.25
CA GLY A 124 7.35 8.43 36.15
C GLY A 124 8.72 8.29 35.47
N ASP A 125 8.73 8.16 34.14
CA ASP A 125 9.93 8.09 33.30
C ASP A 125 10.38 9.46 32.73
N GLY A 126 9.65 10.54 33.04
CA GLY A 126 9.95 11.90 32.59
C GLY A 126 9.77 12.14 31.10
N THR A 127 9.10 11.24 30.38
CA THR A 127 8.81 11.44 28.96
C THR A 127 7.79 12.56 28.74
N ASP A 128 8.06 13.39 27.73
CA ASP A 128 7.18 14.46 27.32
C ASP A 128 5.92 13.94 26.59
N LEU A 129 4.92 14.81 26.44
CA LEU A 129 3.75 14.53 25.61
C LEU A 129 4.14 14.17 24.17
N PRO A 130 3.30 13.37 23.48
CA PRO A 130 3.46 13.04 22.08
C PRO A 130 3.65 14.28 21.21
N LEU A 131 4.54 14.21 20.21
CA LEU A 131 4.84 15.32 19.32
C LEU A 131 3.60 15.84 18.58
N SER A 132 2.65 14.95 18.29
CA SER A 132 1.39 15.25 17.61
C SER A 132 0.52 16.27 18.35
N VAL A 133 0.59 16.31 19.68
CA VAL A 133 -0.24 17.17 20.54
C VAL A 133 0.54 18.21 21.35
N ARG A 134 1.87 18.07 21.45
CA ARG A 134 2.70 18.88 22.36
C ARG A 134 2.54 20.40 22.18
N ARG A 135 2.21 20.85 20.97
CA ARG A 135 2.00 22.27 20.63
C ARG A 135 0.55 22.74 20.78
N GLN A 136 -0.40 21.82 20.90
CA GLN A 136 -1.84 22.11 20.98
C GLN A 136 -2.42 21.91 22.38
N LEU A 137 -1.83 21.01 23.18
CA LEU A 137 -2.28 20.73 24.53
C LEU A 137 -1.61 21.71 25.53
N ILE A 138 -2.43 22.46 26.27
CA ILE A 138 -2.02 23.41 27.30
C ILE A 138 -2.25 22.78 28.67
N ARG A 139 -1.30 22.98 29.58
CA ARG A 139 -1.33 22.46 30.96
C ARG A 139 -1.47 23.64 31.95
N GLY A 140 -2.36 23.56 32.92
CA GLY A 140 -2.33 24.45 34.08
C GLY A 140 -3.58 24.49 34.96
N ASN A 141 -3.37 24.67 36.27
CA ASN A 141 -4.41 25.01 37.26
C ASN A 141 -5.61 24.04 37.35
N GLY A 142 -5.41 22.73 37.13
CA GLY A 142 -6.53 21.77 37.16
C GLY A 142 -7.43 21.85 35.92
N GLN A 143 -6.93 22.46 34.85
CA GLN A 143 -7.61 22.58 33.55
C GLN A 143 -6.70 22.07 32.44
N LEU A 144 -7.31 21.30 31.55
CA LEU A 144 -6.70 20.78 30.34
C LEU A 144 -7.32 21.50 29.15
N ALA A 145 -6.49 22.22 28.41
CA ALA A 145 -6.92 22.96 27.23
C ALA A 145 -6.32 22.38 25.96
N PHE A 146 -7.10 22.37 24.88
CA PHE A 146 -6.65 21.98 23.55
C PHE A 146 -6.93 23.10 22.55
N ARG A 147 -5.91 23.51 21.80
CA ARG A 147 -6.02 24.51 20.74
C ARG A 147 -6.33 23.88 19.39
N GLY A 148 -7.36 24.39 18.73
CA GLY A 148 -7.89 23.85 17.49
C GLY A 148 -8.74 22.61 17.75
N TRP A 149 -8.71 21.67 16.80
CA TRP A 149 -9.57 20.49 16.83
C TRP A 149 -8.77 19.21 16.89
N MET A 150 -9.17 18.32 17.79
CA MET A 150 -8.43 17.09 18.07
C MET A 150 -8.79 16.02 17.05
N THR A 151 -7.77 15.48 16.38
CA THR A 151 -7.91 14.36 15.45
C THR A 151 -7.99 13.02 16.17
N ARG A 152 -8.48 11.97 15.50
CA ARG A 152 -8.51 10.60 16.05
C ARG A 152 -7.11 10.05 16.34
N SER A 153 -6.11 10.41 15.53
CA SER A 153 -4.71 10.01 15.77
C SER A 153 -4.18 10.64 17.05
N GLN A 154 -4.47 11.93 17.29
CA GLN A 154 -4.07 12.61 18.51
C GLN A 154 -4.79 12.07 19.75
N LEU A 155 -6.08 11.72 19.62
CA LEU A 155 -6.82 11.01 20.66
C LEU A 155 -6.11 9.69 21.02
N HIS A 156 -5.75 8.89 20.02
CA HIS A 156 -5.04 7.62 20.24
C HIS A 156 -3.68 7.83 20.92
N ASP A 157 -2.86 8.77 20.42
CA ASP A 157 -1.56 9.08 21.01
C ASP A 157 -1.67 9.51 22.49
N LEU A 158 -2.73 10.25 22.82
CA LEU A 158 -3.03 10.67 24.20
C LEU A 158 -3.55 9.51 25.06
N ILE A 159 -4.38 8.61 24.52
CA ILE A 159 -4.84 7.40 25.22
C ILE A 159 -3.65 6.48 25.56
N GLU A 160 -2.68 6.35 24.65
CA GLU A 160 -1.47 5.53 24.86
C GLU A 160 -0.43 6.19 25.76
N TYR A 161 -0.51 7.51 25.95
CA TYR A 161 0.44 8.26 26.77
C TYR A 161 0.51 7.72 28.21
N GLN A 162 -0.63 7.30 28.78
CA GLN A 162 -0.70 6.73 30.11
C GLN A 162 -1.81 5.67 30.25
N ASP A 163 -1.47 4.57 30.93
CA ASP A 163 -2.39 3.48 31.26
C ASP A 163 -3.20 3.80 32.53
N ASP A 164 -4.01 4.85 32.45
CA ASP A 164 -4.92 5.27 33.51
C ASP A 164 -6.34 5.48 32.95
N LEU A 165 -7.33 4.87 33.59
CA LEU A 165 -8.71 4.87 33.08
C LEU A 165 -9.36 6.25 33.17
N ALA A 166 -9.05 7.04 34.21
CA ALA A 166 -9.57 8.40 34.36
C ALA A 166 -9.00 9.33 33.29
N TRP A 167 -7.71 9.21 33.00
CA TRP A 167 -7.04 9.91 31.91
C TRP A 167 -7.65 9.56 30.55
N ARG A 168 -7.83 8.28 30.24
CA ARG A 168 -8.42 7.86 28.95
C ARG A 168 -9.84 8.42 28.77
N ALA A 169 -10.67 8.38 29.82
CA ALA A 169 -12.01 8.98 29.79
C ALA A 169 -11.96 10.52 29.64
N LEU A 170 -11.02 11.19 30.31
CA LEU A 170 -10.80 12.64 30.20
C LEU A 170 -10.40 13.04 28.77
N VAL A 171 -9.49 12.30 28.14
CA VAL A 171 -9.06 12.56 26.77
C VAL A 171 -10.21 12.32 25.77
N GLU A 172 -11.03 11.28 25.97
CA GLU A 172 -12.23 11.08 25.15
C GLU A 172 -13.22 12.24 25.28
N GLU A 173 -13.40 12.78 26.48
CA GLU A 173 -14.23 13.98 26.71
C GLU A 173 -13.64 15.21 26.03
N LEU A 174 -12.33 15.43 26.15
CA LEU A 174 -11.62 16.51 25.47
C LEU A 174 -11.80 16.40 23.96
N HIS A 175 -11.62 15.20 23.40
CA HIS A 175 -11.80 14.96 21.98
C HIS A 175 -13.23 15.25 21.53
N ALA A 176 -14.23 14.84 22.31
CA ALA A 176 -15.64 15.08 21.98
C ALA A 176 -16.00 16.58 21.95
N GLN A 177 -15.37 17.39 22.81
CA GLN A 177 -15.60 18.84 22.86
C GLN A 177 -14.72 19.62 21.87
N ALA A 178 -13.49 19.18 21.63
CA ALA A 178 -12.53 19.81 20.73
C ALA A 178 -12.78 19.41 19.26
N GLN A 179 -14.02 19.55 18.80
CA GLN A 179 -14.42 19.28 17.41
C GLN A 179 -14.80 20.59 16.71
N PRO A 180 -14.57 20.69 15.39
CA PRO A 180 -15.03 21.85 14.64
C PRO A 180 -16.56 21.84 14.57
N PRO A 181 -17.19 22.99 14.25
CA PRO A 181 -18.63 23.04 13.98
C PRO A 181 -19.05 21.96 12.97
N ASP A 182 -20.29 21.47 13.07
CA ASP A 182 -20.75 20.31 12.28
C ASP A 182 -20.56 20.49 10.76
N VAL A 183 -20.70 21.71 10.25
CA VAL A 183 -20.46 22.07 8.83
C VAL A 183 -19.03 21.73 8.37
N PHE A 184 -18.06 21.80 9.27
CA PHE A 184 -16.63 21.58 9.01
C PHE A 184 -16.12 20.23 9.52
N LYS A 185 -16.98 19.42 10.14
CA LYS A 185 -16.60 18.15 10.74
C LYS A 185 -16.05 17.18 9.70
N GLY A 186 -14.84 16.67 9.95
CA GLY A 186 -14.11 15.83 9.01
C GLY A 186 -13.42 16.57 7.85
N ARG A 187 -13.78 17.84 7.60
CA ARG A 187 -13.21 18.65 6.51
C ARG A 187 -12.12 19.61 6.97
N LEU A 188 -12.32 20.31 8.09
CA LEU A 188 -11.38 21.29 8.62
C LEU A 188 -10.45 20.63 9.64
N GLN A 189 -9.14 20.75 9.44
CA GLN A 189 -8.14 20.15 10.33
C GLN A 189 -6.93 21.07 10.50
N TYR A 190 -6.32 21.05 11.67
CA TYR A 190 -5.02 21.67 11.90
C TYR A 190 -3.92 20.59 11.86
N ARG A 191 -2.96 20.75 10.96
CA ARG A 191 -1.82 19.84 10.78
C ARG A 191 -0.65 20.30 11.66
N SER A 192 -0.52 19.72 12.85
CA SER A 192 0.48 20.14 13.85
C SER A 192 1.93 19.94 13.40
N ASP A 193 2.19 18.93 12.56
CA ASP A 193 3.47 18.67 11.91
C ASP A 193 3.85 19.77 10.90
N GLN A 194 2.86 20.44 10.31
CA GLN A 194 3.04 21.45 9.27
C GLN A 194 2.86 22.88 9.78
N GLY A 195 2.26 23.07 10.95
CA GLY A 195 1.83 24.39 11.42
C GLY A 195 0.85 25.04 10.44
N ALA A 196 -0.10 24.26 9.93
CA ALA A 196 -1.00 24.68 8.85
C ALA A 196 -2.44 24.32 9.14
N LEU A 197 -3.34 25.22 8.76
CA LEU A 197 -4.77 24.97 8.66
C LEU A 197 -5.05 24.33 7.29
N SER A 198 -5.87 23.29 7.29
CA SER A 198 -6.24 22.53 6.09
C SER A 198 -7.74 22.35 5.98
N ILE A 199 -8.24 22.35 4.75
CA ILE A 199 -9.63 22.01 4.45
C ILE A 199 -9.73 21.00 3.32
N ASN A 200 -10.61 20.01 3.51
CA ASN A 200 -10.95 19.03 2.51
C ASN A 200 -12.13 19.50 1.64
N GLY A 201 -11.92 19.53 0.32
CA GLY A 201 -12.90 20.00 -0.67
C GLY A 201 -13.05 21.54 -0.75
N PRO A 202 -13.94 22.03 -1.62
CA PRO A 202 -14.12 23.47 -1.86
C PRO A 202 -14.87 24.16 -0.72
N LEU A 203 -14.46 25.39 -0.39
CA LEU A 203 -15.22 26.28 0.52
C LEU A 203 -16.28 27.06 -0.26
N THR A 204 -17.52 27.08 0.21
CA THR A 204 -18.53 28.03 -0.22
C THR A 204 -18.28 29.42 0.38
N GLU A 205 -18.93 30.47 -0.13
CA GLU A 205 -18.83 31.82 0.45
C GLU A 205 -19.43 31.88 1.86
N ALA A 206 -20.53 31.15 2.10
CA ALA A 206 -21.14 31.06 3.42
C ALA A 206 -20.20 30.39 4.44
N GLU A 207 -19.54 29.29 4.05
CA GLU A 207 -18.56 28.61 4.89
C GLU A 207 -17.31 29.48 5.15
N GLU A 208 -16.84 30.24 4.16
CA GLU A 208 -15.75 31.20 4.39
C GLU A 208 -16.11 32.21 5.48
N ASN A 209 -17.32 32.78 5.42
CA ASN A 209 -17.78 33.73 6.44
C ASN A 209 -17.90 33.09 7.83
N GLN A 210 -18.43 31.86 7.92
CA GLN A 210 -18.48 31.12 9.19
C GLN A 210 -17.07 30.82 9.74
N LEU A 211 -16.11 30.52 8.87
CA LEU A 211 -14.73 30.28 9.28
C LEU A 211 -14.04 31.57 9.77
N LEU A 212 -14.36 32.71 9.15
CA LEU A 212 -13.92 34.02 9.62
C LEU A 212 -14.51 34.38 10.99
N GLU A 213 -15.80 34.10 11.22
CA GLU A 213 -16.44 34.31 12.53
C GLU A 213 -15.83 33.40 13.61
N LEU A 214 -15.49 32.17 13.25
CA LEU A 214 -14.90 31.19 14.17
C LEU A 214 -13.45 31.52 14.57
N LEU A 215 -12.65 32.02 13.62
CA LEU A 215 -11.21 32.24 13.80
C LEU A 215 -10.85 33.71 14.09
N GLY A 216 -11.77 34.64 13.88
CA GLY A 216 -11.57 36.06 14.11
C GLY A 216 -10.70 36.77 13.05
N ASP A 217 -10.52 38.08 13.25
CA ASP A 217 -9.86 38.96 12.28
C ASP A 217 -8.36 38.65 12.09
N ASP A 218 -7.69 38.12 13.12
CA ASP A 218 -6.25 37.82 13.10
C ASP A 218 -5.88 36.77 12.04
N LEU A 219 -6.81 35.90 11.67
CA LEU A 219 -6.64 34.84 10.66
C LEU A 219 -7.36 35.16 9.34
N GLN A 220 -7.90 36.36 9.17
CA GLN A 220 -8.67 36.72 7.98
C GLN A 220 -7.89 36.50 6.67
N LYS A 221 -6.59 36.84 6.66
CA LYS A 221 -5.75 36.65 5.48
C LYS A 221 -5.60 35.17 5.13
N GLN A 222 -5.42 34.32 6.14
CA GLN A 222 -5.22 32.88 5.99
C GLN A 222 -6.51 32.21 5.51
N VAL A 223 -7.66 32.58 6.08
CA VAL A 223 -8.97 32.07 5.67
C VAL A 223 -9.30 32.46 4.23
N LYS A 224 -9.04 33.71 3.83
CA LYS A 224 -9.24 34.16 2.44
C LYS A 224 -8.33 33.42 1.46
N GLU A 225 -7.07 33.21 1.81
CA GLU A 225 -6.14 32.43 0.98
C GLU A 225 -6.57 30.95 0.89
N LEU A 226 -7.05 30.37 1.99
CA LEU A 226 -7.57 28.99 2.03
C LEU A 226 -8.82 28.84 1.15
N ALA A 227 -9.74 29.80 1.22
CA ALA A 227 -10.95 29.86 0.40
C ALA A 227 -10.62 30.07 -1.08
N LYS A 228 -9.63 30.92 -1.40
CA LYS A 228 -9.17 31.11 -2.77
C LYS A 228 -8.63 29.80 -3.36
N ARG A 229 -7.71 29.14 -2.64
CA ARG A 229 -7.10 27.87 -3.08
C ARG A 229 -8.11 26.74 -3.21
N SER A 230 -9.05 26.63 -2.27
CA SER A 230 -10.07 25.57 -2.31
C SER A 230 -11.09 25.77 -3.42
N ARG A 231 -11.15 26.93 -4.06
CA ARG A 231 -12.06 27.24 -5.17
C ARG A 231 -11.38 27.22 -6.54
N GLU A 232 -10.09 26.91 -6.61
CA GLU A 232 -9.38 26.82 -7.89
C GLU A 232 -9.96 25.71 -8.75
N THR A 233 -10.26 26.02 -10.02
CA THR A 233 -10.79 25.04 -10.97
C THR A 233 -9.67 24.48 -11.82
N VAL A 234 -9.66 23.16 -11.95
CA VAL A 234 -8.73 22.42 -12.79
C VAL A 234 -9.53 21.62 -13.80
N SER A 235 -9.02 21.52 -15.03
CA SER A 235 -9.69 20.87 -16.15
C SER A 235 -8.76 19.95 -16.92
N VAL A 236 -9.30 18.86 -17.44
CA VAL A 236 -8.63 17.91 -18.32
C VAL A 236 -9.54 17.55 -19.49
N GLU A 237 -8.95 17.44 -20.68
CA GLU A 237 -9.64 16.90 -21.86
C GLU A 237 -9.77 15.37 -21.76
N VAL A 238 -10.98 14.86 -21.95
CA VAL A 238 -11.32 13.44 -22.00
C VAL A 238 -11.55 13.01 -23.44
N THR A 239 -10.88 11.95 -23.87
CA THR A 239 -10.99 11.44 -25.25
C THR A 239 -12.39 10.91 -25.56
N ARG A 240 -13.00 10.21 -24.59
CA ARG A 240 -14.35 9.66 -24.70
C ARG A 240 -14.98 9.59 -23.32
N VAL A 241 -16.18 10.14 -23.18
CA VAL A 241 -16.98 10.03 -21.97
C VAL A 241 -17.66 8.66 -21.97
N PRO A 242 -17.58 7.89 -20.87
CA PRO A 242 -18.30 6.63 -20.76
C PRO A 242 -19.82 6.83 -20.93
N PRO A 243 -20.52 5.91 -21.62
CA PRO A 243 -21.91 6.13 -22.05
C PRO A 243 -22.92 6.23 -20.89
N ARG A 244 -22.59 5.67 -19.72
CA ARG A 244 -23.43 5.68 -18.51
C ARG A 244 -22.90 6.62 -17.44
N PHE A 245 -21.94 7.48 -17.79
CA PHE A 245 -21.39 8.44 -16.85
C PHE A 245 -22.46 9.47 -16.43
N SER A 246 -22.66 9.63 -15.12
CA SER A 246 -23.55 10.63 -14.55
C SER A 246 -22.95 11.23 -13.29
N ILE A 247 -23.04 12.56 -13.17
CA ILE A 247 -22.59 13.29 -11.98
C ILE A 247 -23.76 13.29 -10.97
N PRO A 248 -23.53 12.93 -9.69
CA PRO A 248 -24.56 13.05 -8.65
C PRO A 248 -25.06 14.49 -8.49
N GLU A 249 -26.35 14.69 -8.23
CA GLU A 249 -26.98 16.03 -8.11
C GLU A 249 -26.20 16.95 -7.15
N GLU A 250 -25.81 16.42 -6.01
CA GLU A 250 -25.08 17.13 -4.94
C GLU A 250 -23.70 17.66 -5.36
N LEU A 251 -23.09 17.10 -6.42
CA LEU A 251 -21.73 17.40 -6.82
C LEU A 251 -21.63 18.21 -8.12
N HIS A 252 -22.75 18.69 -8.67
CA HIS A 252 -22.73 19.51 -9.89
C HIS A 252 -22.00 20.85 -9.72
N ASP A 253 -21.94 21.38 -8.49
CA ASP A 253 -21.19 22.60 -8.17
C ASP A 253 -19.68 22.37 -8.05
N VAL A 254 -19.26 21.11 -7.91
CA VAL A 254 -17.87 20.69 -7.69
C VAL A 254 -17.28 20.08 -8.94
N VAL A 255 -18.00 19.18 -9.62
CA VAL A 255 -17.55 18.48 -10.83
C VAL A 255 -18.46 18.86 -11.97
N THR A 256 -17.86 19.26 -13.09
CA THR A 256 -18.59 19.62 -14.30
C THR A 256 -17.98 18.92 -15.52
N LEU A 257 -18.84 18.50 -16.43
CA LEU A 257 -18.44 17.95 -17.72
C LEU A 257 -19.10 18.78 -18.84
N GLN A 258 -18.30 19.52 -19.60
CA GLN A 258 -18.76 20.31 -20.74
C GLN A 258 -18.13 19.77 -22.02
N GLY A 259 -18.92 19.08 -22.84
CA GLY A 259 -18.39 18.41 -24.04
C GLY A 259 -17.37 17.34 -23.68
N SER A 260 -16.10 17.55 -24.06
CA SER A 260 -14.96 16.69 -23.72
C SER A 260 -14.09 17.22 -22.59
N THR A 261 -14.49 18.29 -21.90
CA THR A 261 -13.69 18.89 -20.83
C THR A 261 -14.28 18.52 -19.47
N LEU A 262 -13.57 17.68 -18.70
CA LEU A 262 -13.91 17.35 -17.32
C LEU A 262 -13.19 18.31 -16.39
N SER A 263 -13.93 18.97 -15.49
CA SER A 263 -13.38 19.96 -14.56
C SER A 263 -13.81 19.68 -13.13
N ILE A 264 -12.92 19.98 -12.19
CA ILE A 264 -13.22 19.98 -10.75
C ILE A 264 -12.89 21.35 -10.14
N ARG A 265 -13.74 21.81 -9.24
CA ARG A 265 -13.54 22.98 -8.40
C ARG A 265 -13.01 22.53 -7.04
N GLY A 266 -11.78 22.93 -6.73
CA GLY A 266 -11.10 22.60 -5.49
C GLY A 266 -10.30 21.30 -5.53
N PRO A 267 -9.70 20.92 -4.40
CA PRO A 267 -8.85 19.75 -4.32
C PRO A 267 -9.67 18.46 -4.46
N MET A 268 -9.14 17.49 -5.20
CA MET A 268 -9.78 16.18 -5.40
C MET A 268 -9.27 15.17 -4.38
N SER A 269 -10.17 14.57 -3.60
CA SER A 269 -9.82 13.47 -2.69
C SER A 269 -9.66 12.15 -3.46
N ILE A 270 -8.93 11.19 -2.88
CA ILE A 270 -8.78 9.84 -3.45
C ILE A 270 -10.12 9.11 -3.58
N PRO A 271 -11.01 9.11 -2.55
CA PRO A 271 -12.34 8.53 -2.70
C PRO A 271 -13.13 9.16 -3.85
N LEU A 272 -13.17 10.49 -3.94
CA LEU A 272 -13.88 11.18 -5.03
C LEU A 272 -13.31 10.84 -6.41
N ARG A 273 -11.98 10.75 -6.54
CA ARG A 273 -11.34 10.26 -7.78
C ARG A 273 -11.84 8.87 -8.15
N ASP A 274 -11.88 7.95 -7.19
CA ASP A 274 -12.27 6.56 -7.43
C ASP A 274 -13.76 6.45 -7.79
N GLU A 275 -14.61 7.24 -7.14
CA GLU A 275 -16.02 7.38 -7.49
C GLU A 275 -16.21 7.87 -8.93
N ILE A 276 -15.56 8.97 -9.33
CA ILE A 276 -15.62 9.49 -10.72
C ILE A 276 -15.07 8.47 -11.73
N ALA A 277 -13.97 7.81 -11.38
CA ALA A 277 -13.27 6.88 -12.27
C ALA A 277 -14.03 5.56 -12.46
N THR A 278 -14.85 5.14 -11.49
CA THR A 278 -15.43 3.79 -11.48
C THR A 278 -16.93 3.75 -11.16
N GLU A 279 -17.39 4.43 -10.12
CA GLU A 279 -18.78 4.33 -9.66
C GLU A 279 -19.74 5.14 -10.54
N TRP A 280 -19.39 6.39 -10.82
CA TRP A 280 -20.22 7.29 -11.63
C TRP A 280 -20.32 6.87 -13.09
N VAL A 281 -19.37 6.04 -13.54
CA VAL A 281 -19.38 5.39 -14.86
C VAL A 281 -20.44 4.30 -14.93
N ASN A 282 -20.83 3.72 -13.79
CA ASN A 282 -21.76 2.60 -13.67
C ASN A 282 -21.49 1.49 -14.71
N PRO A 283 -20.27 0.91 -14.73
CA PRO A 283 -19.88 -0.08 -15.71
C PRO A 283 -20.75 -1.32 -15.56
N ARG A 284 -21.10 -1.97 -16.67
CA ARG A 284 -21.81 -3.26 -16.61
C ARG A 284 -20.88 -4.28 -15.98
N ARG A 285 -21.27 -4.83 -14.83
CA ARG A 285 -20.56 -5.92 -14.16
C ARG A 285 -21.21 -7.24 -14.55
N LEU A 286 -20.41 -8.22 -14.95
CA LEU A 286 -20.89 -9.50 -15.44
C LEU A 286 -20.81 -10.55 -14.32
N ARG A 287 -21.97 -10.93 -13.78
CA ARG A 287 -22.12 -12.04 -12.81
C ARG A 287 -22.45 -13.38 -13.48
N SER A 288 -23.14 -13.32 -14.61
CA SER A 288 -23.52 -14.45 -15.44
C SER A 288 -23.91 -13.93 -16.84
N LEU A 289 -23.89 -14.82 -17.83
CA LEU A 289 -24.46 -14.57 -19.14
C LEU A 289 -25.45 -15.68 -19.47
N SER A 290 -26.63 -15.32 -19.97
CA SER A 290 -27.59 -16.29 -20.49
C SER A 290 -27.02 -17.01 -21.73
N HIS A 291 -27.54 -18.19 -22.05
CA HIS A 291 -27.12 -18.93 -23.25
C HIS A 291 -27.28 -18.09 -24.53
N ALA A 292 -28.35 -17.30 -24.63
CA ALA A 292 -28.58 -16.41 -25.77
C ALA A 292 -27.52 -15.31 -25.87
N GLU A 293 -27.12 -14.70 -24.75
CA GLU A 293 -26.06 -13.68 -24.72
C GLU A 293 -24.69 -14.26 -25.09
N ARG A 294 -24.35 -15.46 -24.59
CA ARG A 294 -23.11 -16.16 -24.94
C ARG A 294 -23.04 -16.43 -26.45
N GLN A 295 -24.13 -16.93 -27.04
CA GLN A 295 -24.21 -17.18 -28.47
C GLN A 295 -24.11 -15.88 -29.29
N ALA A 296 -24.79 -14.83 -28.86
CA ALA A 296 -24.75 -13.53 -29.53
C ALA A 296 -23.32 -12.95 -29.54
N LEU A 297 -22.62 -13.00 -28.40
CA LEU A 297 -21.23 -12.57 -28.30
C LEU A 297 -20.32 -13.39 -29.22
N ARG A 298 -20.44 -14.72 -29.17
CA ARG A 298 -19.63 -15.59 -30.04
C ARG A 298 -19.84 -15.24 -31.51
N GLN A 299 -21.10 -15.05 -31.91
CA GLN A 299 -21.43 -14.66 -33.27
C GLN A 299 -20.83 -13.30 -33.64
N GLN A 300 -20.83 -12.32 -32.73
CA GLN A 300 -20.17 -11.04 -32.97
C GLN A 300 -18.66 -11.18 -33.18
N ILE A 301 -17.99 -12.02 -32.39
CA ILE A 301 -16.56 -12.30 -32.55
C ILE A 301 -16.27 -12.98 -33.89
N GLU A 302 -17.05 -13.99 -34.26
CA GLU A 302 -16.86 -14.72 -35.53
C GLU A 302 -17.17 -13.82 -36.74
N LEU A 303 -18.20 -12.97 -36.67
CA LEU A 303 -18.54 -12.00 -37.72
C LEU A 303 -17.49 -10.90 -37.90
N ALA A 304 -16.80 -10.51 -36.83
CA ALA A 304 -15.73 -9.50 -36.91
C ALA A 304 -14.50 -10.02 -37.66
N GLY A 305 -14.34 -11.32 -37.85
CA GLY A 305 -13.14 -11.88 -38.47
C GLY A 305 -13.35 -13.29 -39.03
N GLN A 306 -12.57 -14.23 -38.52
CA GLN A 306 -12.65 -15.64 -38.92
C GLN A 306 -13.42 -16.45 -37.86
N PRO A 307 -14.08 -17.56 -38.24
CA PRO A 307 -14.67 -18.48 -37.28
C PRO A 307 -13.65 -18.94 -36.24
N LEU A 308 -14.06 -19.05 -34.97
CA LEU A 308 -13.19 -19.57 -33.91
C LEU A 308 -12.85 -21.04 -34.20
N THR A 309 -11.59 -21.43 -33.96
CA THR A 309 -11.18 -22.83 -34.04
C THR A 309 -11.88 -23.67 -32.97
N ALA A 310 -11.82 -25.00 -33.09
CA ALA A 310 -12.39 -25.90 -32.08
C ALA A 310 -11.82 -25.64 -30.67
N ASP A 311 -10.51 -25.42 -30.58
CA ASP A 311 -9.82 -25.12 -29.31
C ASP A 311 -10.23 -23.74 -28.76
N GLN A 312 -10.31 -22.72 -29.62
CA GLN A 312 -10.80 -21.39 -29.24
C GLN A 312 -12.26 -21.40 -28.79
N ALA A 313 -13.12 -22.15 -29.47
CA ALA A 313 -14.52 -22.30 -29.09
C ALA A 313 -14.67 -23.00 -27.73
N LYS A 314 -13.81 -23.99 -27.43
CA LYS A 314 -13.76 -24.63 -26.12
C LYS A 314 -13.34 -23.64 -25.03
N VAL A 315 -12.25 -22.90 -25.25
CA VAL A 315 -11.78 -21.85 -24.32
C VAL A 315 -12.87 -20.80 -24.07
N PHE A 316 -13.56 -20.37 -25.13
CA PHE A 316 -14.68 -19.44 -25.00
C PHE A 316 -15.75 -19.96 -24.02
N GLU A 317 -16.21 -21.20 -24.21
CA GLU A 317 -17.23 -21.78 -23.33
C GLU A 317 -16.73 -21.98 -21.89
N ASP A 318 -15.47 -22.42 -21.73
CA ASP A 318 -14.84 -22.59 -20.42
C ASP A 318 -14.77 -21.26 -19.66
N GLU A 319 -14.34 -20.18 -20.31
CA GLU A 319 -14.30 -18.83 -19.72
C GLU A 319 -15.70 -18.30 -19.39
N MET A 320 -16.69 -18.51 -20.27
CA MET A 320 -18.08 -18.09 -19.98
C MET A 320 -18.69 -18.86 -18.80
N ARG A 321 -18.26 -20.10 -18.56
CA ARG A 321 -18.68 -20.88 -17.38
C ARG A 321 -18.03 -20.38 -16.10
N LEU A 322 -16.77 -19.92 -16.15
CA LEU A 322 -16.06 -19.37 -15.00
C LEU A 322 -16.64 -18.05 -14.49
N LEU A 323 -17.45 -17.36 -15.30
CA LEU A 323 -18.15 -16.13 -14.89
C LEU A 323 -19.25 -16.38 -13.85
N GLU A 324 -19.82 -17.59 -13.78
CA GLU A 324 -20.95 -17.89 -12.90
C GLU A 324 -20.53 -17.72 -11.42
N THR A 325 -21.00 -16.62 -10.82
CA THR A 325 -20.68 -16.29 -9.42
C THR A 325 -21.19 -17.39 -8.51
N SER A 326 -20.33 -17.91 -7.63
CA SER A 326 -20.77 -18.91 -6.65
C SER A 326 -21.74 -18.27 -5.66
N ALA A 327 -23.02 -18.60 -5.78
CA ALA A 327 -24.06 -18.20 -4.83
C ALA A 327 -23.67 -18.56 -3.38
N GLU A 328 -22.95 -19.66 -3.19
CA GLU A 328 -22.48 -20.11 -1.86
C GLU A 328 -21.48 -19.15 -1.22
N ILE A 329 -20.58 -18.56 -2.01
CA ILE A 329 -19.63 -17.56 -1.51
C ILE A 329 -20.39 -16.32 -1.05
N LEU A 330 -21.40 -15.90 -1.82
CA LEU A 330 -22.22 -14.76 -1.47
C LEU A 330 -23.08 -15.04 -0.22
N ILE A 331 -23.70 -16.22 -0.11
CA ILE A 331 -24.45 -16.65 1.07
C ILE A 331 -23.53 -16.65 2.31
N LEU A 332 -22.32 -17.22 2.19
CA LEU A 332 -21.35 -17.24 3.29
C LEU A 332 -20.95 -15.82 3.71
N ALA A 333 -20.69 -14.92 2.75
CA ALA A 333 -20.34 -13.53 3.04
C ALA A 333 -21.48 -12.78 3.74
N ILE A 334 -22.74 -12.98 3.30
CA ILE A 334 -23.92 -12.37 3.92
C ILE A 334 -24.13 -12.92 5.35
N ASN A 335 -24.06 -14.23 5.53
CA ASN A 335 -24.20 -14.86 6.86
C ASN A 335 -23.09 -14.42 7.82
N SER A 336 -21.85 -14.33 7.33
CA SER A 336 -20.72 -13.79 8.10
C SER A 336 -20.90 -12.32 8.47
N ALA A 337 -21.57 -11.51 7.64
CA ALA A 337 -21.86 -10.12 7.98
C ALA A 337 -23.06 -9.97 8.93
N GLY A 338 -23.95 -10.96 8.95
CA GLY A 338 -25.08 -11.03 9.87
C GLY A 338 -24.69 -11.43 11.30
N THR A 339 -23.52 -12.03 11.52
CA THR A 339 -22.99 -12.28 12.87
C THR A 339 -22.47 -10.98 13.48
N GLY A 340 -23.13 -10.52 14.54
CA GLY A 340 -22.72 -9.33 15.29
C GLY A 340 -21.38 -9.53 15.97
N GLU A 341 -20.39 -8.68 15.70
CA GLU A 341 -19.18 -8.61 16.51
C GLU A 341 -19.44 -7.76 17.76
N ALA A 342 -18.89 -8.19 18.89
CA ALA A 342 -18.96 -7.42 20.12
C ALA A 342 -18.12 -6.15 20.01
N GLU A 343 -18.77 -4.98 20.00
CA GLU A 343 -18.11 -3.68 19.96
C GLU A 343 -17.38 -3.38 21.29
N SER A 344 -16.25 -2.69 21.23
CA SER A 344 -15.57 -2.20 22.43
C SER A 344 -16.36 -1.07 23.10
N LYS A 345 -16.42 -1.08 24.43
CA LYS A 345 -16.90 0.06 25.21
C LYS A 345 -15.92 1.23 25.08
N THR A 346 -16.47 2.43 25.12
CA THR A 346 -15.67 3.67 25.24
C THR A 346 -14.99 3.73 26.60
N TRP A 347 -13.87 4.45 26.70
CA TRP A 347 -13.20 4.62 27.98
C TRP A 347 -14.07 5.36 29.00
N ARG A 348 -14.96 6.25 28.55
CA ARG A 348 -15.99 6.89 29.39
C ARG A 348 -17.00 5.90 29.97
N GLU A 349 -17.50 4.95 29.18
CA GLU A 349 -18.40 3.89 29.67
C GLU A 349 -17.69 3.02 30.73
N LEU A 350 -16.46 2.60 30.45
CA LEU A 350 -15.65 1.82 31.39
C LEU A 350 -15.32 2.59 32.68
N TYR A 351 -15.04 3.89 32.57
CA TYR A 351 -14.77 4.74 33.72
C TYR A 351 -16.02 4.99 34.57
N ALA A 352 -17.19 5.13 33.94
CA ALA A 352 -18.46 5.22 34.65
C ALA A 352 -18.78 3.92 35.42
N GLU A 353 -18.52 2.75 34.82
CA GLU A 353 -18.65 1.44 35.46
C GLU A 353 -17.69 1.30 36.66
N PHE A 354 -16.45 1.77 36.50
CA PHE A 354 -15.46 1.82 37.57
C PHE A 354 -15.92 2.72 38.73
N GLN A 355 -16.42 3.92 38.45
CA GLN A 355 -16.95 4.84 39.45
C GLN A 355 -18.20 4.28 40.16
N ALA A 356 -19.01 3.48 39.45
CA ALA A 356 -20.15 2.77 40.03
C ALA A 356 -19.74 1.60 40.94
N GLY A 357 -18.45 1.34 41.12
CA GLY A 357 -17.92 0.34 42.04
C GLY A 357 -17.83 -1.07 41.46
N GLN A 358 -17.92 -1.23 40.13
CA GLN A 358 -17.74 -2.53 39.48
C GLN A 358 -16.28 -2.98 39.59
N ARG A 359 -16.05 -4.24 40.00
CA ARG A 359 -14.70 -4.80 40.20
C ARG A 359 -14.10 -5.43 38.94
N PHE A 360 -14.95 -5.84 38.00
CA PHE A 360 -14.55 -6.43 36.72
C PHE A 360 -15.22 -5.62 35.62
N LEU A 361 -14.42 -4.89 34.84
CA LEU A 361 -14.91 -4.08 33.74
C LEU A 361 -14.94 -4.94 32.48
N GLU A 362 -16.12 -5.08 31.89
CA GLU A 362 -16.26 -5.77 30.62
C GLU A 362 -15.92 -4.82 29.48
N GLU A 363 -14.80 -5.04 28.80
CA GLU A 363 -14.29 -4.17 27.72
C GLU A 363 -15.19 -4.15 26.47
N LYS A 364 -16.07 -5.14 26.33
CA LYS A 364 -16.93 -5.31 25.16
C LYS A 364 -18.39 -5.20 25.54
N LYS A 365 -19.17 -4.60 24.64
CA LYS A 365 -20.63 -4.64 24.66
C LYS A 365 -21.08 -6.07 24.31
N PRO A 366 -22.23 -6.54 24.82
CA PRO A 366 -22.78 -7.81 24.39
C PRO A 366 -22.98 -7.79 22.86
N ALA A 367 -22.52 -8.85 22.19
CA ALA A 367 -22.68 -8.98 20.75
C ALA A 367 -24.17 -8.91 20.38
N PRO A 368 -24.55 -8.20 19.31
CA PRO A 368 -25.91 -8.25 18.81
C PRO A 368 -26.25 -9.68 18.36
N GLU A 369 -27.55 -10.02 18.38
CA GLU A 369 -28.02 -11.33 17.96
C GLU A 369 -27.60 -11.62 16.50
N SER A 370 -26.97 -12.79 16.29
CA SER A 370 -26.51 -13.21 14.96
C SER A 370 -27.69 -13.52 14.05
N LEU A 371 -27.72 -12.86 12.88
CA LEU A 371 -28.70 -13.12 11.84
C LEU A 371 -28.09 -14.02 10.75
N VAL A 372 -28.78 -15.09 10.41
CA VAL A 372 -28.40 -16.02 9.33
C VAL A 372 -29.57 -16.10 8.36
N LEU A 373 -29.26 -16.13 7.06
CA LEU A 373 -30.26 -16.26 6.00
C LEU A 373 -31.05 -17.56 6.18
N ASN A 374 -32.36 -17.48 6.00
CA ASN A 374 -33.23 -18.66 5.94
C ASN A 374 -33.22 -19.28 4.54
N SER A 375 -33.82 -20.47 4.38
CA SER A 375 -33.83 -21.18 3.09
C SER A 375 -34.48 -20.41 1.94
N GLN A 376 -35.49 -19.57 2.22
CA GLN A 376 -36.11 -18.72 1.20
C GLN A 376 -35.18 -17.58 0.78
N GLN A 377 -34.49 -16.97 1.73
CA GLN A 377 -33.49 -15.94 1.48
C GLN A 377 -32.27 -16.50 0.72
N GLU A 378 -31.78 -17.69 1.05
CA GLU A 378 -30.71 -18.35 0.29
C GLU A 378 -31.09 -18.60 -1.17
N GLU A 379 -32.32 -19.02 -1.43
CA GLU A 379 -32.82 -19.22 -2.79
C GLU A 379 -32.87 -17.90 -3.58
N LEU A 380 -33.27 -16.79 -2.96
CA LEU A 380 -33.21 -15.46 -3.57
C LEU A 380 -31.77 -15.06 -3.95
N VAL A 381 -30.79 -15.40 -3.11
CA VAL A 381 -29.36 -15.17 -3.42
C VAL A 381 -28.90 -16.04 -4.60
N ARG A 382 -29.35 -17.30 -4.68
CA ARG A 382 -29.07 -18.19 -5.83
C ARG A 382 -29.65 -17.66 -7.12
N GLN A 383 -30.89 -17.16 -7.08
CA GLN A 383 -31.53 -16.51 -8.23
C GLN A 383 -30.78 -15.26 -8.66
N PHE A 384 -30.36 -14.43 -7.71
CA PHE A 384 -29.54 -13.25 -7.99
C PHE A 384 -28.18 -13.57 -8.62
N ALA A 385 -27.54 -14.66 -8.19
CA ALA A 385 -26.28 -15.12 -8.79
C ALA A 385 -26.47 -15.61 -10.22
N ALA A 386 -27.62 -16.25 -10.51
CA ALA A 386 -27.97 -16.73 -11.85
C ALA A 386 -28.45 -15.60 -12.78
N ASP A 387 -29.13 -14.58 -12.26
CA ASP A 387 -29.68 -13.45 -13.00
C ASP A 387 -28.76 -12.22 -12.96
N GLY A 388 -28.01 -12.01 -14.05
CA GLY A 388 -27.15 -10.85 -14.21
C GLY A 388 -27.87 -9.50 -14.30
N SER A 389 -29.21 -9.46 -14.41
CA SER A 389 -29.99 -8.22 -14.51
C SER A 389 -30.48 -7.65 -13.17
N MET A 390 -30.56 -8.49 -12.14
CA MET A 390 -31.05 -8.09 -10.81
C MET A 390 -30.07 -7.14 -10.10
N THR A 391 -30.56 -6.08 -9.47
CA THR A 391 -29.70 -5.10 -8.75
C THR A 391 -29.49 -5.49 -7.29
N ALA A 392 -28.43 -4.96 -6.67
CA ALA A 392 -28.13 -5.11 -5.24
C ALA A 392 -29.32 -4.71 -4.35
N GLU A 393 -29.95 -3.59 -4.72
CA GLU A 393 -31.04 -2.97 -4.01
C GLU A 393 -32.32 -3.82 -4.12
N GLN A 394 -32.62 -4.34 -5.31
CA GLN A 394 -33.72 -5.28 -5.51
C GLN A 394 -33.53 -6.55 -4.67
N LEU A 395 -32.33 -7.12 -4.64
CA LEU A 395 -32.03 -8.28 -3.79
C LEU A 395 -32.23 -7.93 -2.32
N SER A 396 -31.63 -6.82 -1.86
CA SER A 396 -31.72 -6.38 -0.47
C SER A 396 -33.17 -6.15 -0.02
N THR A 397 -34.01 -5.62 -0.91
CA THR A 397 -35.44 -5.42 -0.67
C THR A 397 -36.19 -6.75 -0.54
N GLN A 398 -35.90 -7.70 -1.43
CA GLN A 398 -36.52 -9.03 -1.39
C GLN A 398 -36.07 -9.84 -0.17
N LEU A 399 -34.80 -9.76 0.21
CA LEU A 399 -34.26 -10.42 1.41
C LEU A 399 -34.88 -9.87 2.69
N ALA A 400 -35.05 -8.55 2.80
CA ALA A 400 -35.71 -7.91 3.93
C ALA A 400 -37.20 -8.25 4.02
N ALA A 401 -37.87 -8.49 2.88
CA ALA A 401 -39.25 -8.96 2.87
C ALA A 401 -39.39 -10.43 3.26
N ALA A 402 -38.36 -11.25 3.01
CA ALA A 402 -38.36 -12.70 3.26
C ALA A 402 -37.88 -13.09 4.68
N GLY A 403 -37.41 -12.15 5.50
CA GLY A 403 -36.98 -12.44 6.87
C GLY A 403 -36.09 -11.34 7.49
N PRO A 404 -35.58 -11.57 8.70
CA PRO A 404 -34.62 -10.68 9.34
C PRO A 404 -33.41 -10.40 8.44
N PHE A 405 -33.09 -9.13 8.26
CA PHE A 405 -32.00 -8.66 7.40
C PHE A 405 -31.52 -7.30 7.89
N ASN A 406 -30.21 -7.12 8.06
CA ASN A 406 -29.63 -5.90 8.64
C ASN A 406 -28.73 -5.14 7.64
N GLY A 407 -28.25 -3.97 8.05
CA GLY A 407 -27.37 -3.12 7.22
C GLY A 407 -26.02 -3.76 6.89
N ALA A 408 -25.44 -4.56 7.80
CA ALA A 408 -24.17 -5.24 7.55
C ALA A 408 -24.30 -6.28 6.42
N MET A 409 -25.41 -7.02 6.41
CA MET A 409 -25.74 -7.96 5.33
C MET A 409 -25.95 -7.25 4.00
N ARG A 410 -26.60 -6.07 3.98
CA ARG A 410 -26.73 -5.23 2.78
C ARG A 410 -25.35 -4.79 2.25
N ASN A 411 -24.49 -4.29 3.12
CA ASN A 411 -23.14 -3.85 2.74
C ASN A 411 -22.30 -4.99 2.18
N ALA A 412 -22.48 -6.23 2.68
CA ALA A 412 -21.81 -7.41 2.14
C ALA A 412 -22.22 -7.69 0.68
N ILE A 413 -23.50 -7.52 0.35
CA ILE A 413 -24.01 -7.65 -1.03
C ILE A 413 -23.38 -6.57 -1.92
N GLU A 414 -23.42 -5.31 -1.49
CA GLU A 414 -22.86 -4.18 -2.25
C GLU A 414 -21.36 -4.37 -2.52
N LYS A 415 -20.60 -4.76 -1.50
CA LYS A 415 -19.17 -5.06 -1.62
C LYS A 415 -18.90 -6.23 -2.57
N SER A 416 -19.74 -7.28 -2.55
CA SER A 416 -19.62 -8.39 -3.49
C SER A 416 -19.84 -7.95 -4.94
N ILE A 417 -20.75 -7.00 -5.17
CA ILE A 417 -21.02 -6.48 -6.51
C ILE A 417 -19.89 -5.56 -6.97
N GLN A 418 -19.37 -4.69 -6.10
CA GLN A 418 -18.23 -3.82 -6.41
C GLN A 418 -16.96 -4.61 -6.80
N THR A 419 -16.79 -5.81 -6.25
CA THR A 419 -15.66 -6.71 -6.57
C THR A 419 -15.90 -7.60 -7.79
N THR A 420 -17.12 -7.66 -8.32
CA THR A 420 -17.44 -8.40 -9.55
C THR A 420 -16.72 -7.74 -10.75
N PRO A 421 -16.05 -8.52 -11.62
CA PRO A 421 -15.36 -7.98 -12.78
C PRO A 421 -16.32 -7.24 -13.72
N THR A 422 -15.81 -6.18 -14.34
CA THR A 422 -16.55 -5.44 -15.37
C THR A 422 -16.61 -6.25 -16.66
N GLU A 423 -17.60 -5.96 -17.50
CA GLU A 423 -17.68 -6.51 -18.86
C GLU A 423 -16.36 -6.29 -19.64
N ALA A 424 -15.75 -5.11 -19.49
CA ALA A 424 -14.48 -4.78 -20.11
C ALA A 424 -13.32 -5.67 -19.62
N ASP A 425 -13.27 -5.98 -18.31
CA ASP A 425 -12.26 -6.88 -17.75
C ASP A 425 -12.42 -8.30 -18.29
N VAL A 426 -13.66 -8.79 -18.35
CA VAL A 426 -13.99 -10.12 -18.89
C VAL A 426 -13.61 -10.24 -20.36
N TRP A 427 -13.95 -9.25 -21.20
CA TRP A 427 -13.58 -9.28 -22.62
C TRP A 427 -12.08 -9.20 -22.86
N ARG A 428 -11.35 -8.41 -22.06
CA ARG A 428 -9.90 -8.38 -22.11
C ARG A 428 -9.31 -9.75 -21.79
N GLU A 429 -9.77 -10.39 -20.72
CA GLU A 429 -9.29 -11.71 -20.30
C GLU A 429 -9.60 -12.78 -21.36
N LEU A 430 -10.83 -12.80 -21.87
CA LEU A 430 -11.23 -13.68 -22.97
C LEU A 430 -10.33 -13.50 -24.20
N CYS A 431 -10.00 -12.27 -24.58
CA CYS A 431 -9.09 -12.01 -25.69
C CYS A 431 -7.71 -12.62 -25.47
N LEU A 432 -7.16 -12.51 -24.25
CA LEU A 432 -5.86 -13.08 -23.91
C LEU A 432 -5.90 -14.62 -23.99
N LYS A 433 -6.94 -15.23 -23.41
CA LYS A 433 -7.12 -16.69 -23.41
C LYS A 433 -7.31 -17.27 -24.81
N LEU A 434 -8.08 -16.61 -25.67
CA LEU A 434 -8.23 -17.02 -27.06
C LEU A 434 -6.91 -16.93 -27.84
N LEU A 435 -6.06 -15.95 -27.53
CA LEU A 435 -4.74 -15.79 -28.14
C LEU A 435 -3.70 -16.84 -27.69
N GLU A 436 -3.87 -17.41 -26.49
CA GLU A 436 -3.03 -18.51 -26.01
C GLU A 436 -3.16 -19.77 -26.89
N VAL A 437 -4.36 -20.01 -27.43
CA VAL A 437 -4.67 -21.22 -28.22
C VAL A 437 -4.70 -20.99 -29.73
N GLY A 438 -4.78 -19.74 -30.20
CA GLY A 438 -4.76 -19.45 -31.64
C GLY A 438 -4.80 -17.96 -31.98
N PRO A 439 -4.43 -17.57 -33.22
CA PRO A 439 -4.43 -16.17 -33.61
C PRO A 439 -5.86 -15.60 -33.71
N LEU A 440 -6.02 -14.33 -33.36
CA LEU A 440 -7.22 -13.54 -33.61
C LEU A 440 -6.92 -12.43 -34.64
N THR A 441 -7.91 -12.11 -35.46
CA THR A 441 -7.80 -10.98 -36.40
C THR A 441 -7.71 -9.63 -35.66
N VAL A 442 -7.26 -8.59 -36.35
CA VAL A 442 -7.20 -7.22 -35.77
C VAL A 442 -8.59 -6.76 -35.33
N ALA A 443 -9.63 -7.01 -36.14
CA ALA A 443 -11.00 -6.61 -35.83
C ALA A 443 -11.57 -7.36 -34.61
N GLN A 444 -11.28 -8.65 -34.47
CA GLN A 444 -11.68 -9.43 -33.28
C GLN A 444 -11.00 -8.94 -32.01
N ARG A 445 -9.69 -8.66 -32.06
CA ARG A 445 -8.97 -8.09 -30.92
C ARG A 445 -9.48 -6.71 -30.55
N GLU A 446 -9.76 -5.86 -31.54
CA GLU A 446 -10.30 -4.53 -31.29
C GLU A 446 -11.70 -4.60 -30.67
N LEU A 447 -12.57 -5.52 -31.12
CA LEU A 447 -13.89 -5.73 -30.53
C LEU A 447 -13.79 -6.06 -29.03
N LEU A 448 -12.89 -6.97 -28.64
CA LEU A 448 -12.76 -7.45 -27.27
C LEU A 448 -12.02 -6.47 -26.34
N VAL A 449 -10.98 -5.80 -26.84
CA VAL A 449 -10.11 -4.95 -26.00
C VAL A 449 -10.59 -3.50 -25.93
N ARG A 450 -11.36 -3.02 -26.92
CA ARG A 450 -11.80 -1.61 -26.97
C ARG A 450 -12.50 -1.13 -25.70
N PRO A 451 -13.47 -1.85 -25.10
CA PRO A 451 -14.14 -1.39 -23.87
C PRO A 451 -13.14 -1.15 -22.74
N TYR A 452 -12.18 -2.07 -22.55
CA TYR A 452 -11.14 -1.93 -21.55
C TYR A 452 -10.22 -0.74 -21.82
N ARG A 453 -9.84 -0.52 -23.08
CA ARG A 453 -9.01 0.64 -23.47
C ARG A 453 -9.72 1.96 -23.16
N GLU A 454 -11.01 2.06 -23.44
CA GLU A 454 -11.81 3.26 -23.20
C GLU A 454 -11.96 3.54 -21.70
N GLU A 455 -12.26 2.51 -20.89
CA GLU A 455 -12.26 2.65 -19.43
C GLU A 455 -10.89 3.05 -18.90
N TYR A 456 -9.81 2.45 -19.40
CA TYR A 456 -8.46 2.78 -18.98
C TYR A 456 -8.12 4.26 -19.30
N GLN A 457 -8.47 4.74 -20.50
CA GLN A 457 -8.28 6.15 -20.87
C GLN A 457 -9.08 7.10 -19.99
N TRP A 458 -10.32 6.75 -19.64
CA TRP A 458 -11.13 7.51 -18.68
C TRP A 458 -10.45 7.58 -17.31
N ARG A 459 -10.05 6.43 -16.74
CA ARG A 459 -9.36 6.36 -15.44
C ARG A 459 -8.05 7.16 -15.45
N GLN A 460 -7.31 7.15 -16.55
CA GLN A 460 -6.11 7.97 -16.73
C GLN A 460 -6.42 9.47 -16.74
N ALA A 461 -7.48 9.90 -17.43
CA ALA A 461 -7.89 11.30 -17.45
C ALA A 461 -8.36 11.79 -16.07
N VAL A 462 -9.15 10.98 -15.34
CA VAL A 462 -9.57 11.28 -13.96
C VAL A 462 -8.37 11.28 -13.01
N GLY A 463 -7.44 10.33 -13.16
CA GLY A 463 -6.19 10.31 -12.39
C GLY A 463 -5.34 11.55 -12.62
N ARG A 464 -5.21 12.00 -13.87
CA ARG A 464 -4.52 13.25 -14.22
C ARG A 464 -5.23 14.46 -13.62
N LEU A 465 -6.57 14.50 -13.68
CA LEU A 465 -7.36 15.56 -13.06
C LEU A 465 -7.11 15.62 -11.55
N CYS A 466 -7.08 14.46 -10.87
CA CYS A 466 -6.76 14.36 -9.44
C CYS A 466 -5.37 14.91 -9.12
N LEU A 467 -4.35 14.53 -9.91
CA LEU A 467 -2.98 15.03 -9.72
C LEU A 467 -2.88 16.55 -9.93
N LEU A 468 -3.58 17.10 -10.93
CA LEU A 468 -3.58 18.54 -11.19
C LEU A 468 -4.38 19.33 -10.14
N ALA A 469 -5.44 18.73 -9.60
CA ALA A 469 -6.23 19.30 -8.51
C ALA A 469 -5.53 19.17 -7.14
N HIS A 470 -4.48 18.36 -7.05
CA HIS A 470 -3.72 18.15 -5.82
C HIS A 470 -2.67 19.24 -5.61
N GLN A 471 -2.58 19.76 -4.38
CA GLN A 471 -1.49 20.64 -3.98
C GLN A 471 -0.36 19.81 -3.36
N THR A 472 0.71 19.59 -4.13
CA THR A 472 1.87 18.82 -3.64
C THR A 472 2.55 19.53 -2.46
N LYS A 473 2.71 18.82 -1.34
CA LYS A 473 3.39 19.34 -0.13
C LYS A 473 4.85 19.70 -0.42
N TYR A 474 5.51 18.89 -1.24
CA TYR A 474 6.84 19.17 -1.77
C TYR A 474 6.80 19.08 -3.29
N HIS A 475 7.06 20.19 -3.99
CA HIS A 475 7.05 20.23 -5.46
C HIS A 475 8.08 19.29 -6.12
N TRP A 476 9.04 18.76 -5.34
CA TRP A 476 10.07 17.80 -5.77
C TRP A 476 9.79 16.33 -5.41
N SER A 477 8.66 16.03 -4.74
CA SER A 477 8.18 14.66 -4.53
C SER A 477 7.08 14.33 -5.55
N GLY A 478 7.17 13.18 -6.21
CA GLY A 478 6.23 12.74 -7.24
C GLY A 478 6.38 11.26 -7.57
N ALA A 479 5.55 10.75 -8.48
CA ALA A 479 5.61 9.37 -8.93
C ALA A 479 6.90 9.13 -9.76
N TYR A 480 7.90 8.47 -9.17
CA TYR A 480 9.21 8.26 -9.80
C TYR A 480 9.19 7.38 -11.06
N ASN A 481 8.08 6.65 -11.28
CA ASN A 481 7.89 5.76 -12.43
C ASN A 481 7.24 6.48 -13.63
N GLU A 482 6.90 7.76 -13.52
CA GLU A 482 6.45 8.53 -14.67
C GLU A 482 7.61 8.76 -15.64
N HIS A 483 7.38 8.40 -16.91
CA HIS A 483 8.33 8.64 -17.99
C HIS A 483 8.63 10.13 -18.11
N GLY A 484 9.92 10.47 -18.19
CA GLY A 484 10.39 11.86 -18.30
C GLY A 484 10.77 12.52 -16.96
N THR A 485 10.57 11.84 -15.83
CA THR A 485 11.09 12.36 -14.54
C THR A 485 12.63 12.27 -14.49
N PRO A 486 13.31 13.15 -13.74
CA PRO A 486 14.77 13.09 -13.57
C PRO A 486 15.27 11.77 -12.95
N PHE A 487 14.49 11.15 -12.05
CA PHE A 487 14.84 9.85 -11.47
C PHE A 487 14.70 8.72 -12.49
N TRP A 488 13.59 8.66 -13.24
CA TRP A 488 13.43 7.70 -14.33
C TRP A 488 14.59 7.80 -15.33
N TRP A 489 15.00 9.02 -15.69
CA TRP A 489 16.14 9.25 -16.57
C TRP A 489 17.45 8.72 -15.97
N LEU A 490 17.72 9.00 -14.69
CA LEU A 490 18.92 8.50 -14.00
C LEU A 490 18.91 6.97 -13.93
N TYR A 491 17.77 6.37 -13.62
CA TYR A 491 17.62 4.92 -13.54
C TYR A 491 17.85 4.26 -14.91
N GLU A 492 17.17 4.75 -15.95
CA GLU A 492 17.19 4.15 -17.29
C GLU A 492 18.51 4.41 -18.03
N TYR A 493 19.08 5.60 -17.90
CA TYR A 493 20.26 6.00 -18.67
C TYR A 493 21.57 5.97 -17.90
N VAL A 494 21.54 5.83 -16.56
CA VAL A 494 22.77 5.70 -15.75
C VAL A 494 22.83 4.36 -15.04
N PHE A 495 21.84 4.03 -14.22
CA PHE A 495 21.90 2.82 -13.39
C PHE A 495 21.76 1.52 -14.21
N GLN A 496 20.77 1.43 -15.09
CA GLN A 496 20.52 0.24 -15.93
C GLN A 496 21.72 -0.11 -16.84
N PRO A 497 22.36 0.83 -17.55
CA PRO A 497 23.59 0.57 -18.31
C PRO A 497 24.76 0.11 -17.42
N LEU A 498 24.97 0.73 -16.25
CA LEU A 498 26.02 0.30 -15.32
C LEU A 498 25.77 -1.10 -14.75
N LEU A 499 24.51 -1.41 -14.46
CA LEU A 499 24.10 -2.73 -13.97
C LEU A 499 24.27 -3.79 -15.06
N THR A 500 23.82 -3.54 -16.29
CA THR A 500 23.96 -4.47 -17.43
C THR A 500 25.43 -4.70 -17.80
N THR A 501 26.28 -3.68 -17.76
CA THR A 501 27.74 -3.86 -17.98
C THR A 501 28.38 -4.73 -16.90
N THR A 502 27.98 -4.56 -15.63
CA THR A 502 28.43 -5.42 -14.53
C THR A 502 28.00 -6.87 -14.74
N PHE A 503 26.75 -7.13 -15.10
CA PHE A 503 26.26 -8.47 -15.41
C PHE A 503 26.92 -9.08 -16.65
N ALA A 504 27.20 -8.30 -17.69
CA ALA A 504 27.91 -8.76 -18.87
C ALA A 504 29.34 -9.24 -18.52
N VAL A 505 30.06 -8.46 -17.71
CA VAL A 505 31.39 -8.85 -17.21
C VAL A 505 31.29 -10.10 -16.33
N LEU A 506 30.30 -10.14 -15.44
CA LEU A 506 30.07 -11.30 -14.57
C LEU A 506 29.76 -12.56 -15.37
N ALA A 507 29.00 -12.47 -16.46
CA ALA A 507 28.68 -13.61 -17.32
C ALA A 507 29.93 -14.26 -17.92
N PHE A 508 30.89 -13.46 -18.38
CA PHE A 508 32.19 -13.98 -18.86
C PHE A 508 32.99 -14.68 -17.75
N TYR A 509 33.02 -14.08 -16.55
CA TYR A 509 33.69 -14.70 -15.40
C TYR A 509 33.02 -15.98 -14.94
N VAL A 510 31.69 -16.01 -14.90
CA VAL A 510 30.89 -17.20 -14.54
C VAL A 510 31.10 -18.28 -15.58
N ALA A 511 31.05 -17.98 -16.88
CA ALA A 511 31.33 -18.96 -17.93
C ALA A 511 32.75 -19.53 -17.84
N SER A 512 33.76 -18.68 -17.58
CA SER A 512 35.15 -19.11 -17.39
C SER A 512 35.36 -19.92 -16.10
N ALA A 513 34.74 -19.53 -14.99
CA ALA A 513 34.79 -20.24 -13.72
C ALA A 513 34.07 -21.59 -13.83
N ALA A 514 32.90 -21.62 -14.45
CA ALA A 514 32.13 -22.81 -14.74
C ALA A 514 32.92 -23.76 -15.63
N PHE A 515 33.50 -23.29 -16.75
CA PHE A 515 34.35 -24.13 -17.60
C PHE A 515 35.56 -24.72 -16.86
N ARG A 516 36.21 -23.93 -15.99
CA ARG A 516 37.32 -24.41 -15.13
C ARG A 516 36.86 -25.40 -14.04
N ALA A 517 35.66 -25.20 -13.48
CA ALA A 517 35.06 -26.06 -12.46
C ALA A 517 34.40 -27.32 -13.03
N PHE A 518 33.95 -27.30 -14.29
CA PHE A 518 33.26 -28.39 -14.99
C PHE A 518 34.16 -29.55 -15.42
N ARG A 519 35.42 -29.58 -14.97
CA ARG A 519 36.23 -30.80 -15.04
C ARG A 519 35.71 -31.75 -13.97
N ALA A 520 34.68 -32.55 -14.29
CA ALA A 520 34.05 -33.52 -13.38
C ALA A 520 35.11 -34.47 -12.79
N LYS A 521 35.64 -34.09 -11.64
CA LYS A 521 36.73 -34.79 -10.93
C LYS A 521 36.30 -35.27 -9.55
N ASN A 522 35.18 -34.77 -9.03
CA ASN A 522 34.61 -35.13 -7.74
C ASN A 522 33.08 -35.29 -7.85
N LEU A 523 32.53 -36.11 -6.95
CA LEU A 523 31.10 -36.47 -6.91
C LEU A 523 30.19 -35.26 -6.70
N GLU A 524 30.68 -34.25 -5.97
CA GLU A 524 29.99 -32.98 -5.73
C GLU A 524 29.81 -32.16 -7.02
N ALA A 525 30.85 -32.02 -7.86
CA ALA A 525 30.72 -31.30 -9.13
C ALA A 525 29.79 -32.02 -10.10
N THR A 526 29.74 -33.36 -10.07
CA THR A 526 28.80 -34.15 -10.86
C THR A 526 27.34 -33.92 -10.44
N LEU A 527 27.08 -33.88 -9.12
CA LEU A 527 25.75 -33.56 -8.59
C LEU A 527 25.30 -32.14 -8.97
N LEU A 528 26.21 -31.17 -8.88
CA LEU A 528 25.95 -29.76 -9.21
C LEU A 528 25.72 -29.57 -10.71
N LEU A 529 26.53 -30.21 -11.55
CA LEU A 529 26.35 -30.23 -13.01
C LEU A 529 25.03 -30.91 -13.41
N GLY A 530 24.69 -32.05 -12.77
CA GLY A 530 23.43 -32.75 -13.02
C GLY A 530 22.21 -31.91 -12.66
N THR A 531 22.23 -31.24 -11.50
CA THR A 531 21.13 -30.35 -11.10
C THR A 531 21.03 -29.12 -12.01
N ALA A 532 22.15 -28.49 -12.39
CA ALA A 532 22.14 -27.38 -13.34
C ALA A 532 21.61 -27.79 -14.72
N PHE A 533 22.00 -28.97 -15.21
CA PHE A 533 21.51 -29.52 -16.47
C PHE A 533 20.00 -29.78 -16.43
N LEU A 534 19.48 -30.38 -15.35
CA LEU A 534 18.04 -30.62 -15.19
C LEU A 534 17.22 -29.31 -15.19
N ILE A 535 17.71 -28.28 -14.49
CA ILE A 535 17.05 -26.96 -14.43
C ILE A 535 17.07 -26.29 -15.81
N LEU A 536 18.18 -26.35 -16.53
CA LEU A 536 18.27 -25.78 -17.88
C LEU A 536 17.40 -26.54 -18.88
N LEU A 537 17.33 -27.88 -18.78
CA LEU A 537 16.53 -28.73 -19.66
C LEU A 537 15.04 -28.38 -19.59
N ARG A 538 14.53 -27.98 -18.42
CA ARG A 538 13.15 -27.49 -18.24
C ARG A 538 12.79 -26.37 -19.23
N SER A 539 13.69 -25.40 -19.40
CA SER A 539 13.45 -24.21 -20.23
C SER A 539 13.49 -24.46 -21.74
N THR A 540 13.84 -25.68 -22.16
CA THR A 540 13.95 -26.06 -23.57
C THR A 540 12.73 -26.87 -24.03
N PHE A 541 12.52 -26.94 -25.35
CA PHE A 541 11.44 -27.73 -25.98
C PHE A 541 11.40 -29.19 -25.52
N LEU A 542 12.56 -29.78 -25.17
CA LEU A 542 12.67 -31.15 -24.67
C LEU A 542 12.04 -31.34 -23.28
N GLY A 543 12.03 -30.31 -22.43
CA GLY A 543 11.43 -30.35 -21.10
C GLY A 543 9.91 -30.48 -21.14
N GLY A 544 9.27 -29.76 -22.06
CA GLY A 544 7.82 -29.87 -22.31
C GLY A 544 7.43 -31.22 -22.91
N TRP A 545 8.21 -31.71 -23.89
CA TRP A 545 7.97 -33.03 -24.48
C TRP A 545 8.07 -34.17 -23.46
N TYR A 546 9.11 -34.20 -22.63
CA TYR A 546 9.26 -35.21 -21.57
C TYR A 546 8.11 -35.15 -20.57
N SER A 547 7.73 -33.94 -20.12
CA SER A 547 6.66 -33.77 -19.12
C SER A 547 5.28 -34.21 -19.63
N SER A 548 5.08 -34.31 -20.95
CA SER A 548 3.86 -34.87 -21.55
C SER A 548 3.81 -36.42 -21.52
N LEU A 549 4.94 -37.09 -21.29
CA LEU A 549 5.06 -38.56 -21.34
C LEU A 549 5.09 -39.23 -19.95
N VAL A 550 5.32 -38.47 -18.88
CA VAL A 550 5.42 -38.98 -17.50
C VAL A 550 4.30 -38.43 -16.62
N PRO A 551 3.94 -39.16 -15.53
CA PRO A 551 2.97 -38.68 -14.55
C PRO A 551 3.39 -37.31 -13.97
N GLU A 552 2.40 -36.49 -13.63
CA GLU A 552 2.57 -35.09 -13.19
C GLU A 552 3.59 -34.96 -12.04
N ALA A 553 3.64 -35.93 -11.12
CA ALA A 553 4.59 -35.96 -10.00
C ALA A 553 6.07 -36.03 -10.41
N LEU A 554 6.38 -36.58 -11.60
CA LEU A 554 7.73 -36.71 -12.16
C LEU A 554 7.99 -35.74 -13.32
N SER A 555 7.08 -34.80 -13.57
CA SER A 555 7.27 -33.76 -14.57
C SER A 555 8.50 -32.89 -14.25
N MET A 556 9.16 -32.37 -15.29
CA MET A 556 10.33 -31.51 -15.12
C MET A 556 9.98 -30.20 -14.40
N ASP A 557 8.73 -29.76 -14.51
CA ASP A 557 8.21 -28.60 -13.79
C ASP A 557 8.15 -28.83 -12.28
N ASN A 558 7.57 -29.95 -11.83
CA ASN A 558 7.46 -30.28 -10.41
C ASN A 558 8.83 -30.61 -9.78
N LEU A 559 9.69 -31.32 -10.51
CA LEU A 559 11.05 -31.61 -10.06
C LEU A 559 11.86 -30.33 -9.86
N THR A 560 11.78 -29.39 -10.82
CA THR A 560 12.47 -28.10 -10.72
C THR A 560 11.85 -27.23 -9.64
N ALA A 561 10.52 -27.21 -9.51
CA ALA A 561 9.82 -26.49 -8.45
C ALA A 561 10.20 -27.02 -7.07
N PHE A 562 10.37 -28.33 -6.90
CA PHE A 562 10.87 -28.92 -5.65
C PHE A 562 12.33 -28.53 -5.35
N ILE A 563 13.22 -28.62 -6.35
CA ILE A 563 14.62 -28.22 -6.20
C ILE A 563 14.72 -26.73 -5.84
N MET A 564 14.00 -25.86 -6.54
CA MET A 564 14.03 -24.41 -6.30
C MET A 564 13.28 -24.01 -5.02
N GLY A 565 12.11 -24.59 -4.78
CA GLY A 565 11.24 -24.24 -3.66
C GLY A 565 11.73 -24.77 -2.31
N THR A 566 12.32 -25.97 -2.29
CA THR A 566 12.77 -26.61 -1.05
C THR A 566 14.28 -26.50 -0.88
N MET A 567 15.07 -27.08 -1.80
CA MET A 567 16.53 -27.20 -1.64
C MET A 567 17.25 -25.86 -1.83
N ASN A 568 16.93 -25.12 -2.89
CA ASN A 568 17.53 -23.81 -3.15
C ASN A 568 17.09 -22.80 -2.08
N THR A 569 15.82 -22.78 -1.69
CA THR A 569 15.35 -21.96 -0.57
C THR A 569 16.09 -22.28 0.74
N ALA A 570 16.29 -23.57 1.06
CA ALA A 570 17.06 -23.96 2.24
C ALA A 570 18.53 -23.50 2.15
N GLY A 571 19.17 -23.66 0.98
CA GLY A 571 20.53 -23.18 0.72
C GLY A 571 20.65 -21.65 0.82
N ASN A 572 19.76 -20.90 0.18
CA ASN A 572 19.72 -19.45 0.24
C ASN A 572 19.48 -18.93 1.67
N ARG A 573 18.63 -19.61 2.45
CA ARG A 573 18.45 -19.30 3.88
C ARG A 573 19.75 -19.53 4.66
N ALA A 574 20.43 -20.64 4.44
CA ALA A 574 21.71 -20.92 5.10
C ALA A 574 22.81 -19.90 4.70
N ILE A 575 22.89 -19.53 3.42
CA ILE A 575 23.81 -18.52 2.92
C ILE A 575 23.48 -17.15 3.52
N MET A 576 22.21 -16.72 3.50
CA MET A 576 21.78 -15.45 4.10
C MET A 576 22.09 -15.40 5.59
N LEU A 577 21.83 -16.49 6.33
CA LEU A 577 22.19 -16.58 7.75
C LEU A 577 23.70 -16.46 7.95
N GLY A 578 24.50 -17.14 7.12
CA GLY A 578 25.95 -17.05 7.15
C GLY A 578 26.48 -15.64 6.84
N ILE A 579 25.90 -14.97 5.83
CA ILE A 579 26.24 -13.59 5.46
C ILE A 579 25.85 -12.63 6.57
N ALA A 580 24.63 -12.72 7.10
CA ALA A 580 24.14 -11.87 8.18
C ALA A 580 25.01 -12.02 9.43
N LEU A 581 25.36 -13.26 9.79
CA LEU A 581 26.28 -13.56 10.88
C LEU A 581 27.69 -13.01 10.63
N GLY A 582 28.19 -13.12 9.39
CA GLY A 582 29.46 -12.57 8.98
C GLY A 582 29.52 -11.03 9.06
N ILE A 583 28.46 -10.36 8.60
CA ILE A 583 28.31 -8.90 8.68
C ILE A 583 28.24 -8.48 10.14
N ALA A 584 27.36 -9.08 10.95
CA ALA A 584 27.22 -8.75 12.37
C ALA A 584 28.54 -8.95 13.14
N SER A 585 29.27 -10.03 12.86
CA SER A 585 30.56 -10.33 13.48
C SER A 585 31.62 -9.29 13.08
N THR A 586 31.64 -8.90 11.81
CA THR A 586 32.57 -7.88 11.31
C THR A 586 32.24 -6.52 11.90
N SER A 587 30.97 -6.07 11.83
CA SER A 587 30.49 -4.83 12.42
C SER A 587 30.82 -4.74 13.91
N LEU A 588 30.63 -5.82 14.67
CA LEU A 588 30.93 -5.85 16.10
C LEU A 588 32.45 -5.77 16.38
N LYS A 589 33.29 -6.41 15.55
CA LYS A 589 34.75 -6.27 15.65
C LYS A 589 35.23 -4.86 15.34
N VAL A 590 34.59 -4.18 14.39
CA VAL A 590 34.85 -2.76 14.07
C VAL A 590 34.44 -1.88 15.25
N LEU A 591 33.21 -2.04 15.77
CA LEU A 591 32.69 -1.24 16.89
C LEU A 591 33.53 -1.36 18.16
N LEU A 592 34.01 -2.57 18.46
CA LEU A 592 34.85 -2.82 19.63
C LEU A 592 36.33 -2.44 19.40
N GLY A 593 36.68 -1.89 18.24
CA GLY A 593 38.04 -1.46 17.90
C GLY A 593 39.07 -2.60 17.82
N ILE A 594 38.59 -3.84 17.69
CA ILE A 594 39.42 -5.05 17.58
C ILE A 594 39.94 -5.23 16.16
N ASP A 595 39.15 -4.82 15.17
CA ASP A 595 39.55 -4.78 13.77
C ASP A 595 39.91 -3.34 13.38
N ARG A 596 41.22 -3.09 13.27
CA ARG A 596 41.78 -1.78 12.92
C ARG A 596 42.02 -1.60 11.43
N SER A 597 41.68 -2.59 10.59
CA SER A 597 41.84 -2.48 9.14
C SER A 597 41.07 -1.28 8.55
N TYR A 598 40.02 -0.84 9.23
CA TYR A 598 39.21 0.35 8.90
C TYR A 598 39.80 1.68 9.40
N LEU A 599 40.79 1.66 10.30
CA LEU A 599 41.45 2.87 10.83
C LEU A 599 42.73 3.24 10.07
N GLY A 600 43.03 2.52 8.99
CA GLY A 600 44.20 2.81 8.15
C GLY A 600 45.55 2.54 8.82
N SER A 601 45.60 1.80 9.96
CA SER A 601 46.86 1.30 10.49
C SER A 601 47.32 0.13 9.62
N SER A 602 48.17 0.43 8.64
CA SER A 602 49.08 -0.54 8.06
C SER A 602 50.07 -0.96 9.14
N ASP A 603 49.77 -2.05 9.86
CA ASP A 603 50.79 -2.73 10.64
C ASP A 603 51.43 -3.80 9.75
N GLU A 604 52.76 -3.69 9.64
CA GLU A 604 53.69 -4.74 9.24
C GLU A 604 53.49 -6.05 10.02
#